data_AF-A0A535C729-F1
#
_entry.id   AF-A0A535C729-F1
#
_cell.length_a   1.000
_cell.length_b   1.000
_cell.length_c   1.000
_cell.angle_alpha   90.00
_cell.angle_beta   90.00
_cell.angle_gamma   90.00
#
_symmetry.space_group_name_H-M   'P 1'
#
loop_
_entity.id
_entity.type
_entity.pdbx_description
1 polymer ?
#
loop_
_entity_poly.entity_id
_entity_poly.type
_entity_poly.pdbx_seq_one_letter_code
_entity_poly.pdbx_strand_id
1 'polypeptide(L)' 'MVQDEADLLTVREVAKQLRVDDTTVRRWIKNGILEAITLPHRGTRQAYRIRRSTLNTLLEPSQQLPVNP' A
#
# COMPACT_ATOMS: atom_id res chain seq x y z
N MET A 1 -5.11 6.72 -21.84
CA MET A 1 -4.16 6.11 -20.90
C MET A 1 -4.98 5.79 -19.65
N VAL A 2 -5.28 4.52 -19.40
CA VAL A 2 -6.33 4.10 -18.45
C VAL A 2 -5.66 3.38 -17.28
N GLN A 3 -5.46 4.07 -16.16
CA GLN A 3 -4.98 3.47 -14.91
C GLN A 3 -5.53 4.26 -13.72
N ASP A 4 -6.83 4.13 -13.42
CA ASP A 4 -7.40 4.76 -12.21
C ASP A 4 -8.17 3.77 -11.32
N GLU A 5 -8.50 2.56 -11.81
CA GLU A 5 -9.19 1.53 -11.01
C GLU A 5 -8.27 0.39 -10.53
N ALA A 6 -7.04 0.31 -11.06
CA ALA A 6 -6.08 -0.76 -10.77
C ALA A 6 -5.07 -0.43 -9.66
N ASP A 7 -5.15 0.75 -9.05
CA ASP A 7 -4.15 1.22 -8.08
C ASP A 7 -4.44 0.86 -6.63
N LEU A 8 -5.58 0.24 -6.34
CA LEU A 8 -5.96 -0.13 -4.97
C LEU A 8 -5.72 -1.61 -4.69
N LEU A 9 -4.59 -1.89 -4.05
CA LEU A 9 -4.19 -3.23 -3.62
C LEU A 9 -4.83 -3.60 -2.29
N THR A 10 -5.18 -4.87 -2.12
CA THR A 10 -5.56 -5.44 -0.84
C THR A 10 -4.33 -5.72 0.03
N VAL A 11 -4.53 -5.86 1.34
CA VAL A 11 -3.49 -6.29 2.29
C VAL A 11 -2.73 -7.51 1.79
N ARG A 12 -3.43 -8.50 1.25
CA ARG A 12 -2.85 -9.77 0.78
C ARG A 12 -1.99 -9.59 -0.48
N GLU A 13 -2.38 -8.68 -1.37
CA GLU A 13 -1.58 -8.38 -2.56
C GLU A 13 -0.30 -7.64 -2.19
N VAL A 14 -0.38 -6.69 -1.27
CA VAL A 14 0.79 -5.99 -0.72
C VAL A 14 1.72 -6.95 0.01
N ALA A 15 1.17 -7.83 0.85
CA ALA A 15 1.91 -8.87 1.55
C ALA A 15 2.71 -9.74 0.58
N LYS A 16 2.09 -10.18 -0.52
CA LYS A 16 2.77 -10.96 -1.57
C LYS A 16 3.87 -10.18 -2.28
N GLN A 17 3.65 -8.91 -2.62
CA GLN A 17 4.66 -8.08 -3.30
C GLN A 17 5.87 -7.81 -2.42
N LEU A 18 5.63 -7.50 -1.14
CA LEU A 18 6.69 -7.21 -0.17
C LEU A 18 7.28 -8.48 0.48
N ARG A 19 6.71 -9.66 0.19
CA ARG A 19 7.08 -10.95 0.78
C ARG A 19 7.02 -10.95 2.32
N VAL A 20 5.99 -10.31 2.87
CA VAL A 20 5.72 -10.25 4.32
C VAL A 20 4.34 -10.82 4.62
N ASP A 21 4.06 -11.12 5.88
CA ASP A 21 2.74 -11.56 6.32
C ASP A 21 1.70 -10.43 6.31
N ASP A 22 0.43 -10.78 6.08
CA ASP A 22 -0.69 -9.86 6.17
C ASP A 22 -0.78 -9.13 7.53
N THR A 23 -0.33 -9.78 8.61
CA THR A 23 -0.29 -9.20 9.96
C THR A 23 0.73 -8.07 10.07
N THR A 24 1.87 -8.20 9.38
CA THR A 24 2.90 -7.17 9.26
C THR A 24 2.37 -5.96 8.49
N VAL A 25 1.70 -6.19 7.36
CA VAL A 25 1.06 -5.11 6.58
C VAL A 25 0.01 -4.39 7.42
N ARG A 26 -0.85 -5.12 8.15
CA ARG A 26 -1.82 -4.52 9.09
C ARG A 26 -1.15 -3.72 10.20
N ARG A 27 -0.03 -4.20 10.75
CA ARG A 27 0.74 -3.49 11.76
C ARG A 27 1.31 -2.19 11.20
N TRP A 28 1.82 -2.18 9.97
CA TRP A 28 2.32 -0.97 9.32
C TRP A 28 1.23 0.05 9.04
N ILE A 29 0.04 -0.39 8.65
CA ILE A 29 -1.13 0.51 8.52
C ILE A 29 -1.47 1.12 9.88
N LYS A 30 -1.57 0.31 10.94
CA LYS A 30 -1.86 0.79 12.30
C LYS A 30 -0.79 1.75 12.84
N ASN A 31 0.47 1.52 12.49
CA ASN A 31 1.59 2.36 12.90
C ASN A 31 1.78 3.60 12.01
N GLY A 32 0.97 3.76 10.94
CA GLY A 32 1.08 4.89 10.00
C GLY A 32 2.25 4.79 9.02
N ILE A 33 2.94 3.65 8.95
CA ILE A 33 4.04 3.40 7.98
C ILE A 33 3.49 3.19 6.57
N LEU A 34 2.29 2.61 6.48
CA LEU A 34 1.63 2.32 5.21
C LEU A 34 0.26 3.00 5.16
N GLU A 35 0.09 3.91 4.22
CA GLU A 35 -1.19 4.58 3.99
C GLU A 35 -2.21 3.59 3.38
N ALA A 36 -3.35 3.44 4.03
CA ALA A 36 -4.44 2.59 3.55
C ALA A 36 -5.81 3.24 3.78
N ILE A 37 -6.67 3.10 2.79
CA ILE A 37 -8.07 3.48 2.81
C ILE A 37 -8.86 2.34 3.47
N THR A 38 -9.50 2.64 4.59
CA THR A 38 -10.44 1.71 5.22
C THR A 38 -11.79 1.81 4.51
N LEU A 39 -12.26 0.72 3.93
CA LEU A 39 -13.59 0.68 3.31
C LEU A 39 -14.67 0.55 4.40
N PRO A 40 -15.84 1.20 4.23
CA PRO A 40 -17.00 0.95 5.07
C PRO A 40 -17.37 -0.54 4.98
N HIS A 41 -17.61 -1.13 6.14
CA HIS A 41 -17.75 -2.57 6.31
C HIS A 41 -18.94 -3.13 5.51
N ARG A 42 -18.68 -3.92 4.45
CA ARG A 42 -19.69 -4.79 3.84
C ARG A 42 -19.41 -6.24 4.25
N GLY A 43 -19.97 -6.66 5.39
CA GLY A 43 -19.83 -8.03 5.91
C GLY A 43 -19.11 -8.11 7.27
N THR A 44 -18.41 -9.21 7.54
CA THR A 44 -17.74 -9.50 8.84
C THR A 44 -16.25 -9.14 8.90
N ARG A 45 -15.64 -8.68 7.79
CA ARG A 45 -14.19 -8.38 7.72
C ARG A 45 -13.91 -6.95 7.26
N GLN A 46 -13.07 -6.23 8.01
CA GLN A 46 -12.59 -4.92 7.59
C GLN A 46 -11.70 -5.08 6.35
N ALA A 47 -12.04 -4.35 5.30
CA ALA A 47 -11.26 -4.33 4.07
C ALA A 47 -10.42 -3.05 4.04
N TYR A 48 -9.11 -3.24 3.83
CA TYR A 48 -8.17 -2.15 3.59
C TYR A 48 -7.77 -2.15 2.12
N ARG A 49 -7.69 -0.95 1.54
CA ARG A 49 -7.14 -0.71 0.22
C ARG A 49 -5.90 0.17 0.34
N ILE A 50 -4.79 -0.30 -0.19
CA ILE A 50 -3.50 0.35 -0.16
C ILE A 50 -3.23 0.85 -1.56
N ARG A 51 -2.80 2.11 -1.71
CA ARG A 51 -2.44 2.63 -3.02
C ARG A 51 -1.13 2.02 -3.49
N ARG A 52 -1.08 1.59 -4.74
CA ARG A 52 0.13 1.05 -5.39
C ARG A 52 1.26 2.07 -5.36
N SER A 53 0.95 3.37 -5.50
CA SER A 53 1.92 4.46 -5.38
C SER A 53 2.66 4.42 -4.04
N THR A 54 1.94 4.21 -2.93
CA THR A 54 2.54 4.11 -1.58
C THR A 54 3.52 2.93 -1.48
N LEU A 55 3.18 1.81 -2.13
CA LEU A 55 4.05 0.64 -2.17
C LEU A 55 5.31 0.91 -3.00
N ASN A 56 5.18 1.56 -4.15
CA ASN A 56 6.32 1.96 -4.97
C ASN A 56 7.27 2.90 -4.19
N THR A 57 6.75 3.88 -3.46
CA THR A 57 7.55 4.76 -2.61
C THR A 57 8.34 4.00 -1.53
N LEU A 58 7.77 2.94 -0.95
CA LEU A 58 8.46 2.07 0.01
C LEU A 58 9.53 1.19 -0.64
N LEU A 59 9.32 0.76 -1.88
CA LEU A 59 10.27 -0.06 -2.64
C LEU A 59 11.40 0.76 -3.28
N GLU A 60 11.18 2.05 -3.52
CA GLU A 60 12.15 2.98 -4.11
C GLU A 60 12.63 4.03 -3.08
N PRO A 61 13.37 3.63 -2.02
CA PRO A 61 13.90 4.59 -1.04
C PRO A 61 15.03 5.49 -1.59
N SER A 62 15.39 5.40 -2.88
CA SER A 62 16.66 5.92 -3.41
C SER A 62 16.59 6.78 -4.69
N GLN A 63 15.42 7.19 -5.21
CA GLN A 63 15.34 7.99 -6.45
C GLN A 63 14.77 9.41 -6.27
N GLN A 64 15.18 10.11 -5.20
CA GLN A 64 15.21 11.58 -5.23
C GLN A 64 16.63 12.05 -4.93
N LEU A 65 17.52 11.88 -5.91
CA LEU A 65 18.62 12.82 -6.07
C LEU A 65 18.03 14.10 -6.69
N PRO A 66 18.12 15.27 -6.03
CA PRO A 66 17.91 16.52 -6.73
C PRO A 66 19.06 16.69 -7.73
N VAL A 67 18.81 16.39 -9.00
CA VAL A 67 19.67 16.88 -10.08
C VAL A 67 19.46 18.39 -10.15
N ASN A 68 20.29 19.12 -9.41
CA ASN A 68 20.37 20.56 -9.49
C ASN A 68 21.35 20.90 -10.63
N PRO A 69 20.95 21.68 -11.66
CA PRO A 69 21.92 22.32 -12.54
C PRO A 69 22.74 23.39 -11.80
#